data_AF-A0A7V2T4T9-F1
#
_entry.id   AF-A0A7V2T4T9-F1
#
_cell.length_a   1.000
_cell.length_b   1.000
_cell.length_c   1.000
_cell.angle_alpha   90.00
_cell.angle_beta   90.00
_cell.angle_gamma   90.00
#
_symmetry.space_group_name_H-M   'P 1'
#
loop_
_entity.id
_entity.type
_entity.pdbx_description
1 polymer ?
#
loop_
_entity_poly.entity_id
_entity_poly.type
_entity_poly.pdbx_seq_one_letter_code
_entity_poly.pdbx_strand_id
1 'polypeptide(L)'
;DVGDQETVNILKIILKDEIGHVTIGSKWFHYCCTQRALDPLKTFRKLLLDYMGAPLRSPFYTEARLQAGFSQQELNELLAMEKQWIMDQKHLS
;
A
#
# COMPACT_ATOMS: atom_id res chain seq x y z
N ASP A 1 -7.16 -10.63 30.86
CA ASP A 1 -6.94 -10.99 29.45
C ASP A 1 -8.21 -11.47 28.79
N VAL A 2 -8.86 -10.59 28.03
CA VAL A 2 -9.89 -11.02 27.08
C VAL A 2 -9.20 -11.15 25.73
N GLY A 3 -8.44 -12.23 25.59
CA GLY A 3 -7.81 -12.62 24.34
C GLY A 3 -8.85 -13.35 23.48
N ASP A 4 -9.56 -12.60 22.65
CA ASP A 4 -10.44 -13.19 21.63
C ASP A 4 -9.59 -13.86 20.54
N GLN A 5 -9.15 -15.07 20.87
CA GLN A 5 -8.26 -15.88 20.03
C GLN A 5 -8.93 -16.26 18.70
N GLU A 6 -10.26 -16.31 18.66
CA GLU A 6 -11.03 -16.55 17.45
C GLU A 6 -10.90 -15.39 16.48
N THR A 7 -11.12 -14.16 16.95
CA THR A 7 -10.91 -12.94 16.16
C THR A 7 -9.45 -12.84 15.66
N VAL A 8 -8.47 -13.13 16.51
CA VAL A 8 -7.05 -13.13 16.10
C VAL A 8 -6.78 -14.13 14.97
N ASN A 9 -7.39 -15.31 15.01
CA ASN A 9 -7.19 -16.33 13.97
C ASN A 9 -7.83 -15.93 12.65
N ILE A 10 -9.02 -15.31 12.68
CA ILE A 10 -9.67 -14.77 11.48
C ILE A 10 -8.81 -13.69 10.84
N LEU A 11 -8.28 -12.74 11.62
CA LEU A 11 -7.41 -11.68 11.12
C LEU A 11 -6.11 -12.21 10.49
N LYS A 12 -5.57 -13.33 10.97
CA LYS A 12 -4.39 -13.97 10.35
C LYS A 12 -4.68 -14.55 8.97
N ILE A 13 -5.87 -15.12 8.77
CA ILE A 13 -6.29 -15.64 7.45
C ILE A 13 -6.43 -14.47 6.48
N ILE A 14 -7.16 -13.43 6.88
CA ILE A 14 -7.35 -12.22 6.06
C ILE A 14 -5.99 -11.60 5.70
N LEU A 15 -5.08 -11.45 6.67
CA LEU A 15 -3.75 -10.89 6.42
C LEU A 15 -2.97 -11.69 5.37
N LYS A 16 -3.00 -13.03 5.44
CA LYS A 16 -2.32 -13.90 4.48
C LYS A 16 -2.90 -13.73 3.08
N ASP A 17 -4.22 -13.66 2.97
CA ASP A 17 -4.90 -13.46 1.69
C ASP A 17 -4.57 -12.08 1.10
N GLU A 18 -4.55 -11.05 1.93
CA GLU A 18 -4.17 -9.69 1.51
C GLU A 18 -2.72 -9.58 1.04
N ILE A 19 -1.76 -10.29 1.66
CA ILE A 19 -0.39 -10.37 1.14
C ILE A 19 -0.39 -11.00 -0.26
N GLY A 20 -1.16 -12.08 -0.46
CA GLY A 20 -1.30 -12.75 -1.76
C GLY A 20 -1.92 -11.83 -2.81
N HIS A 21 -3.00 -11.14 -2.47
CA HIS A 21 -3.67 -10.16 -3.33
C HIS A 21 -2.72 -9.04 -3.76
N VAL A 22 -2.02 -8.41 -2.81
CA VAL A 22 -1.06 -7.34 -3.12
C VAL A 22 0.09 -7.87 -3.97
N THR A 23 0.59 -9.10 -3.71
CA THR A 23 1.65 -9.71 -4.52
C THR A 23 1.26 -9.82 -5.99
N ILE A 24 0.07 -10.34 -6.26
CA ILE A 24 -0.42 -10.52 -7.63
C ILE A 24 -0.64 -9.15 -8.29
N GLY A 25 -1.21 -8.20 -7.54
CA GLY A 25 -1.41 -6.82 -8.00
C GLY A 25 -0.10 -6.14 -8.41
N SER A 26 0.92 -6.18 -7.54
CA SER A 26 2.24 -5.60 -7.81
C SER A 26 2.88 -6.18 -9.07
N LYS A 27 2.83 -7.51 -9.23
CA LYS A 27 3.36 -8.18 -10.43
C LYS A 27 2.70 -7.69 -11.71
N TRP A 28 1.37 -7.64 -11.75
CA TRP A 28 0.64 -7.15 -12.93
C TRP A 28 0.85 -5.67 -13.18
N PHE A 29 0.95 -4.86 -12.11
CA PHE A 29 1.26 -3.44 -12.22
C PHE A 29 2.62 -3.20 -12.89
N HIS A 30 3.68 -3.84 -12.40
CA HIS A 30 5.02 -3.73 -13.00
C HIS A 30 5.08 -4.27 -14.42
N TYR A 31 4.40 -5.39 -14.68
CA TYR A 31 4.28 -5.94 -16.03
C TYR A 31 3.63 -4.92 -16.97
N CYS A 32 2.50 -4.32 -16.59
CA CYS A 32 1.82 -3.30 -17.39
C CYS A 32 2.68 -2.04 -17.60
N CYS A 33 3.40 -1.59 -16.58
CA CYS A 33 4.31 -0.45 -16.72
C CYS A 33 5.42 -0.75 -17.72
N THR A 34 6.01 -1.95 -17.64
CA THR A 34 7.06 -2.39 -18.57
C THR A 34 6.55 -2.44 -20.01
N GLN A 35 5.39 -3.06 -20.24
CA GLN A 35 4.78 -3.17 -21.57
C GLN A 35 4.45 -1.80 -22.19
N ARG A 36 4.17 -0.80 -21.36
CA ARG A 36 3.79 0.56 -21.79
C ARG A 36 4.94 1.57 -21.71
N ALA A 37 6.16 1.12 -21.41
CA ALA A 37 7.33 1.98 -21.17
C ALA A 37 7.07 3.11 -20.15
N LEU A 38 6.34 2.80 -19.07
CA LEU A 38 6.03 3.71 -17.98
C LEU A 38 6.99 3.53 -16.82
N ASP A 39 7.34 4.63 -16.16
CA ASP A 39 8.02 4.62 -14.86
C ASP A 39 7.04 4.13 -13.78
N PRO A 40 7.29 2.97 -13.13
CA PRO A 40 6.34 2.40 -12.18
C PRO A 40 6.09 3.30 -10.98
N LEU A 41 7.12 3.96 -10.45
CA LEU A 41 6.99 4.78 -9.24
C LEU A 41 6.16 6.04 -9.49
N LYS A 42 6.45 6.76 -10.59
CA LYS A 42 5.68 7.95 -10.99
C LYS A 42 4.24 7.57 -11.32
N THR A 43 4.04 6.44 -12.00
CA THR A 43 2.70 5.95 -12.35
C THR A 43 1.91 5.57 -11.11
N PHE A 44 2.54 4.87 -10.16
CA PHE A 44 1.91 4.48 -8.90
C PHE A 44 1.45 5.72 -8.11
N ARG A 45 2.34 6.71 -7.93
CA ARG A 45 2.00 7.98 -7.28
C ARG A 45 0.82 8.67 -7.95
N LYS A 46 0.82 8.76 -9.29
CA LYS A 46 -0.26 9.38 -10.06
C LYS A 46 -1.59 8.66 -9.85
N LEU A 47 -1.60 7.33 -9.97
CA LEU A 47 -2.82 6.52 -9.80
C LEU A 47 -3.38 6.63 -8.38
N LEU A 48 -2.50 6.64 -7.37
CA LEU A 48 -2.91 6.88 -5.99
C LEU A 48 -3.61 8.24 -5.84
N LEU A 49 -3.06 9.32 -6.39
CA LEU A 49 -3.67 10.65 -6.32
C LEU A 49 -4.99 10.75 -7.11
N ASP A 50 -5.04 10.14 -8.30
CA ASP A 50 -6.19 10.23 -9.20
C ASP A 50 -7.40 9.43 -8.69
N TYR A 51 -7.15 8.30 -8.03
CA TYR A 51 -8.20 7.30 -7.75
C TYR A 51 -8.41 6.98 -6.27
N MET A 52 -7.48 7.29 -5.36
CA MET A 52 -7.81 7.16 -3.95
C MET A 52 -8.69 8.31 -3.50
N GLY A 53 -9.99 8.02 -3.38
CA GLY A 53 -10.97 8.91 -2.76
C GLY A 53 -10.89 8.97 -1.23
N ALA A 54 -9.85 8.38 -0.63
CA ALA A 54 -9.70 8.29 0.81
C ALA A 54 -8.24 8.53 1.27
N PRO A 55 -8.04 8.98 2.52
CA PRO A 55 -6.73 9.18 3.12
C PRO A 55 -5.82 7.94 3.03
N LEU A 56 -4.56 8.13 2.60
CA LEU A 56 -3.49 7.19 2.93
C LEU A 56 -3.21 7.30 4.42
N ARG A 57 -3.69 6.34 5.22
CA ARG A 57 -3.40 6.30 6.66
C ARG A 57 -2.69 5.01 7.02
N SER A 58 -1.60 5.18 7.74
CA SER A 58 -0.91 4.16 8.51
C SER A 58 -1.80 3.66 9.67
N PRO A 59 -1.50 2.47 10.23
CA PRO A 59 -0.30 1.66 10.01
C PRO A 59 -0.30 0.92 8.66
N PHE A 60 0.69 1.20 7.80
CA PHE A 60 1.01 0.29 6.71
C PHE A 60 1.78 -0.88 7.30
N TYR A 61 1.34 -2.11 7.06
CA TYR A 61 2.13 -3.26 7.41
C TYR A 61 3.31 -3.39 6.43
N THR A 62 4.43 -2.75 6.79
CA THR A 62 5.62 -2.59 5.95
C THR A 62 6.22 -3.93 5.56
N GLU A 63 6.37 -4.86 6.50
CA GLU A 63 6.89 -6.21 6.26
C GLU A 63 6.03 -6.97 5.25
N ALA A 64 4.71 -6.97 5.43
CA ALA A 64 3.76 -7.59 4.52
C ALA A 64 3.86 -7.02 3.10
N ARG A 65 4.06 -5.69 2.96
CA ARG A 65 4.23 -5.04 1.65
C ARG A 65 5.54 -5.43 0.96
N LEU A 66 6.64 -5.53 1.70
CA LEU A 66 7.91 -6.02 1.18
C LEU A 66 7.77 -7.49 0.72
N GLN A 67 7.13 -8.33 1.52
CA GLN A 67 6.80 -9.72 1.14
C GLN A 67 5.91 -9.77 -0.10
N ALA A 68 5.02 -8.79 -0.25
CA ALA A 68 4.14 -8.65 -1.41
C ALA A 68 4.79 -7.99 -2.64
N GLY A 69 6.12 -7.83 -2.64
CA GLY A 69 6.89 -7.41 -3.80
C GLY A 69 7.04 -5.91 -3.98
N PHE A 70 6.70 -5.09 -2.98
CA PHE A 70 7.11 -3.68 -2.97
C PHE A 70 8.63 -3.61 -2.88
N SER A 71 9.24 -2.74 -3.69
CA SER A 71 10.59 -2.29 -3.46
C SER A 71 10.66 -1.38 -2.23
N GLN A 72 11.86 -1.28 -1.63
CA GLN A 72 12.09 -0.32 -0.55
C GLN A 72 11.79 1.12 -0.97
N GLN A 73 12.03 1.45 -2.24
CA GLN A 73 11.77 2.78 -2.79
C GLN A 73 10.26 3.07 -2.87
N GLU A 74 9.45 2.12 -3.32
CA GLU A 74 7.99 2.25 -3.34
C GLU A 74 7.41 2.37 -1.93
N LEU A 75 7.95 1.64 -0.96
CA LEU A 75 7.53 1.76 0.42
C LEU A 75 7.86 3.15 1.01
N ASN A 76 9.07 3.65 0.77
CA ASN A 76 9.49 4.98 1.21
C ASN A 76 8.61 6.06 0.58
N GLU A 77 8.26 5.89 -0.70
CA GLU A 77 7.36 6.80 -1.41
C GLU A 77 5.97 6.80 -0.80
N LEU A 78 5.39 5.62 -0.52
CA LEU A 78 4.09 5.49 0.13
C LEU A 78 4.05 6.23 1.48
N LEU A 79 5.11 6.08 2.29
CA LEU A 79 5.25 6.77 3.57
C LEU A 79 5.45 8.28 3.43
N ALA A 80 6.16 8.73 2.38
CA ALA A 80 6.32 10.15 2.08
C ALA A 80 4.99 10.78 1.64
N MET A 81 4.22 10.07 0.81
CA MET A 81 2.89 10.50 0.37
C MET A 81 1.91 10.62 1.54
N GLU A 82 1.92 9.68 2.49
CA GLU A 82 1.15 9.81 3.72
C GLU A 82 1.50 11.10 4.49
N LYS A 83 2.80 11.37 4.69
CA LYS A 83 3.25 12.58 5.40
C LYS A 83 2.79 13.85 4.69
N GLN A 84 2.98 13.92 3.38
CA GLN A 84 2.54 15.06 2.58
C GLN A 84 1.03 15.26 2.69
N TRP A 85 0.27 14.18 2.58
CA TRP A 85 -1.19 14.22 2.68
C TRP A 85 -1.66 14.69 4.06
N ILE A 86 -1.02 14.23 5.14
CA ILE A 86 -1.28 14.73 6.51
C ILE A 86 -0.99 16.22 6.62
N MET A 87 0.09 16.72 6.00
CA MET A 87 0.44 18.13 6.00
C MET A 87 -0.59 18.97 5.24
N ASP A 88 -1.00 18.53 4.04
CA ASP A 88 -1.98 19.23 3.22
C ASP A 88 -3.33 19.37 3.94
N GLN A 89 -3.76 18.34 4.68
CA GLN A 89 -4.98 18.40 5.50
C GLN A 89 -4.88 19.36 6.69
N LYS A 90 -3.70 19.50 7.31
CA LYS A 90 -3.50 20.45 8.42
C LYS A 90 -3.48 21.91 7.97
N HIS A 91 -3.16 22.17 6.71
CA HIS A 91 -3.21 23.52 6.13
C HIS A 91 -4.61 23.93 5.66
N LEU A 92 -5.58 22.99 5.68
CA LEU A 92 -6.99 23.20 5.39
C LEU A 92 -7.86 23.36 6.66
N SER A 93 -7.27 23.27 7.86
CA SER A 93 -7.93 23.38 9.17
C SER A 93 -7.50 24.62 9.95
#